data_AF-A0A7W7J2G0-F1
#
_entry.id   AF-A0A7W7J2G0-F1
#
_cell.length_a   1.000
_cell.length_b   1.000
_cell.length_c   1.000
_cell.angle_alpha   90.00
_cell.angle_beta   90.00
_cell.angle_gamma   90.00
#
_symmetry.space_group_name_H-M   'P 1'
#
loop_
_entity.id
_entity.type
_entity.pdbx_description
1 polymer ?
#
loop_
_entity_poly.entity_id
_entity_poly.type
_entity_poly.pdbx_seq_one_letter_code
_entity_poly.pdbx_strand_id
1 'polypeptide(L)'
;MSYNLDNFSLKLNTDEIEFMISAVEQFKILGYTHAAFPVHKLCDADSVEFFRSSMDAREYCFVMTDGKQYFKSMPTAELHRDLKTVMDSGLHNAINKVLDLTQAAKQLIEKNQTEEINLKTTVMNQKNLDFLADQIKYTGFGEALQPALKEQLEKGEKEFMISHEANFEGGILKSELNFKKSDQSDLYFFNSYKAMLHKEGEPHSLEQIFYVGKENNYTMKEAFNLLEGRSVNKDLVNKQGEGYNAWVSLNFKDAEANGNFKMTHYHQNYGYNLEASLEKHSIKELETPKFKEDLINSLKKGNIQSVTVVVNGEERKRFVEANPQFKTVKMYDSSMQRINDRESKDQKKSESQSAGVSKEVKKGQDTEGESEEAGGKKKKQSRRQGASL
;
A
#
# COMPACT_ATOMS: atom_id res chain seq x y z
N MET A 1 -46.00 -31.78 1.19
CA MET A 1 -46.75 -31.60 -0.07
C MET A 1 -46.16 -32.55 -1.09
N SER A 2 -46.95 -33.51 -1.56
CA SER A 2 -46.57 -34.44 -2.62
C SER A 2 -46.58 -33.68 -3.96
N TYR A 3 -45.46 -33.64 -4.67
CA TYR A 3 -45.41 -33.19 -6.06
C TYR A 3 -45.57 -34.41 -6.96
N ASN A 4 -46.65 -34.39 -7.74
CA ASN A 4 -47.02 -35.39 -8.71
C ASN A 4 -46.07 -35.27 -9.94
N LEU A 5 -45.26 -36.31 -10.20
CA LEU A 5 -44.21 -36.34 -11.24
C LEU A 5 -44.64 -37.09 -12.51
N ASP A 6 -45.94 -37.41 -12.66
CA ASP A 6 -46.43 -38.25 -13.75
C ASP A 6 -46.60 -37.56 -15.13
N ASN A 7 -45.92 -36.44 -15.41
CA ASN A 7 -46.18 -35.67 -16.64
C ASN A 7 -44.95 -35.23 -17.47
N PHE A 8 -43.84 -35.97 -17.45
CA PHE A 8 -42.79 -35.81 -18.46
C PHE A 8 -42.43 -37.15 -19.11
N SER A 9 -43.37 -37.67 -19.91
CA SER A 9 -43.05 -38.67 -20.93
C SER A 9 -42.38 -37.96 -22.11
N LEU A 10 -41.05 -37.81 -22.07
CA LEU A 10 -40.25 -37.53 -23.26
C LEU A 10 -40.23 -38.83 -24.09
N LYS A 11 -41.19 -38.99 -25.00
CA LYS A 11 -41.08 -39.96 -26.09
C LYS A 11 -40.05 -39.39 -27.07
N LEU A 12 -38.79 -39.79 -26.92
CA LEU A 12 -37.77 -39.53 -27.92
C LEU A 12 -38.08 -40.35 -29.17
N ASN A 13 -38.29 -39.71 -30.30
CA ASN A 13 -38.52 -40.39 -31.57
C ASN A 13 -37.15 -40.64 -32.25
N THR A 14 -36.98 -41.81 -32.86
CA THR A 14 -35.76 -42.19 -33.61
C THR A 14 -35.38 -41.13 -34.65
N ASP A 15 -36.38 -40.52 -35.28
CA ASP A 15 -36.22 -39.49 -36.30
C ASP A 15 -35.48 -38.23 -35.77
N GLU A 16 -35.71 -37.86 -34.50
CA GLU A 16 -35.06 -36.68 -33.88
C GLU A 16 -33.57 -36.93 -33.60
N ILE A 17 -33.22 -38.17 -33.23
CA ILE A 17 -31.83 -38.57 -32.98
C ILE A 17 -31.05 -38.65 -34.30
N GLU A 18 -31.66 -39.17 -35.36
CA GLU A 18 -31.06 -39.23 -36.69
C GLU A 18 -30.81 -37.82 -37.27
N PHE A 19 -31.77 -36.90 -37.07
CA PHE A 19 -31.60 -35.50 -37.43
C PHE A 19 -30.44 -34.86 -36.67
N MET A 20 -30.35 -35.09 -35.36
CA MET A 20 -29.26 -34.58 -34.51
C MET A 20 -27.88 -35.08 -34.93
N ILE A 21 -27.75 -36.36 -35.26
CA ILE A 21 -26.50 -36.92 -35.77
C ILE A 21 -26.06 -36.19 -37.04
N SER A 22 -27.01 -35.95 -37.96
CA SER A 22 -26.76 -35.24 -39.22
C SER A 22 -26.33 -33.79 -39.01
N ALA A 23 -26.98 -33.07 -38.09
CA ALA A 23 -26.60 -31.70 -37.74
C ALA A 23 -25.17 -31.64 -37.16
N VAL A 24 -24.83 -32.52 -36.22
CA VAL A 24 -23.49 -32.56 -35.63
C VAL A 24 -22.41 -32.86 -36.68
N GLU A 25 -22.67 -33.78 -37.62
CA GLU A 25 -21.75 -34.07 -38.73
C GLU A 25 -21.51 -32.83 -39.61
N GLN A 26 -22.57 -32.10 -39.96
CA GLN A 26 -22.49 -30.89 -40.77
C GLN A 26 -21.67 -29.78 -40.09
N PHE A 27 -21.95 -29.48 -38.81
CA PHE A 27 -21.23 -28.45 -38.07
C PHE A 27 -19.76 -28.81 -37.84
N LYS A 28 -19.45 -30.10 -37.69
CA LYS A 28 -18.06 -30.58 -37.63
C LYS A 28 -17.31 -30.30 -38.94
N ILE A 29 -17.93 -30.53 -40.11
CA ILE A 29 -17.33 -30.21 -41.42
C ILE A 29 -17.07 -28.70 -41.56
N LEU A 30 -17.94 -27.87 -40.98
CA LEU A 30 -17.82 -26.41 -40.97
C LEU A 30 -16.82 -25.87 -39.92
N GLY A 31 -16.09 -26.75 -39.23
CA GLY A 31 -15.02 -26.38 -38.29
C GLY A 31 -15.49 -26.10 -36.86
N TYR A 32 -16.71 -26.49 -36.50
CA TYR A 32 -17.20 -26.39 -35.13
C TYR A 32 -16.76 -27.61 -34.32
N THR A 33 -15.99 -27.36 -33.28
CA THR A 33 -15.29 -28.41 -32.51
C THR A 33 -16.00 -28.77 -31.22
N HIS A 34 -16.93 -27.92 -30.74
CA HIS A 34 -17.66 -28.10 -29.50
C HIS A 34 -19.16 -27.81 -29.68
N ALA A 35 -19.99 -28.45 -28.86
CA ALA A 35 -21.42 -28.21 -28.78
C ALA A 35 -21.82 -27.98 -27.32
N ALA A 36 -22.81 -27.13 -27.07
CA ALA A 36 -23.41 -26.89 -25.77
C ALA A 36 -24.93 -27.12 -25.83
N PHE A 37 -25.49 -27.80 -24.84
CA PHE A 37 -26.90 -28.16 -24.83
C PHE A 37 -27.47 -28.22 -23.41
N PRO A 38 -28.78 -27.99 -23.24
CA PRO A 38 -29.46 -28.20 -21.97
C PRO A 38 -29.49 -29.70 -21.64
N VAL A 39 -28.98 -30.06 -20.46
CA VAL A 39 -28.80 -31.46 -20.01
C VAL A 39 -30.12 -32.25 -19.98
N HIS A 40 -31.25 -31.56 -19.86
CA HIS A 40 -32.59 -32.14 -19.76
C HIS A 40 -33.36 -32.16 -21.10
N LYS A 41 -32.78 -31.64 -22.19
CA LYS A 41 -33.40 -31.60 -23.54
C LYS A 41 -32.40 -31.93 -24.64
N LEU A 42 -31.51 -32.89 -24.40
CA LEU A 42 -30.37 -33.22 -25.25
C LEU A 42 -30.72 -33.58 -26.72
N CYS A 43 -32.00 -33.82 -27.02
CA CYS A 43 -32.49 -34.28 -28.33
C CYS A 43 -33.39 -33.28 -29.04
N ASP A 44 -33.51 -32.05 -28.54
CA ASP A 44 -34.12 -30.95 -29.29
C ASP A 44 -33.01 -30.23 -30.06
N ALA A 45 -33.01 -30.36 -31.39
CA ALA A 45 -31.96 -29.82 -32.22
C ALA A 45 -31.85 -28.30 -32.17
N ASP A 46 -32.98 -27.63 -31.92
CA ASP A 46 -33.03 -26.19 -31.73
C ASP A 46 -32.46 -25.76 -30.38
N SER A 47 -32.09 -26.71 -29.51
CA SER A 47 -31.52 -26.46 -28.19
C SER A 47 -30.00 -26.68 -28.11
N VAL A 48 -29.36 -27.15 -29.19
CA VAL A 48 -27.92 -27.41 -29.23
C VAL A 48 -27.19 -26.30 -29.99
N GLU A 49 -26.31 -25.60 -29.29
CA GLU A 49 -25.47 -24.55 -29.86
C GLU A 49 -24.08 -25.08 -30.19
N PHE A 50 -23.53 -24.68 -31.34
CA PHE A 50 -22.22 -25.14 -31.82
C PHE A 50 -21.17 -24.03 -31.77
N PHE A 51 -19.97 -24.39 -31.32
CA PHE A 51 -18.86 -23.46 -31.12
C PHE A 51 -17.58 -23.97 -31.79
N ARG A 52 -16.77 -23.02 -32.28
CA ARG A 52 -15.45 -23.33 -32.87
C ARG A 52 -14.37 -23.54 -31.81
N SER A 53 -14.58 -23.04 -30.59
CA SER A 53 -13.65 -23.19 -29.48
C SER A 53 -14.32 -23.81 -28.25
N SER A 54 -13.50 -24.45 -27.40
CA SER A 54 -13.95 -24.99 -26.12
C SER A 54 -14.27 -23.89 -25.10
N MET A 55 -13.68 -22.70 -25.26
CA MET A 55 -13.85 -21.57 -24.36
C MET A 55 -15.23 -20.94 -24.55
N ASP A 56 -15.62 -20.66 -25.79
CA ASP A 56 -16.92 -20.05 -26.11
C ASP A 56 -18.08 -20.96 -25.69
N ALA A 57 -17.94 -22.28 -25.88
CA ALA A 57 -18.95 -23.24 -25.45
C ALA A 57 -19.12 -23.27 -23.92
N ARG A 58 -18.02 -23.13 -23.17
CA ARG A 58 -18.06 -23.09 -21.70
C ARG A 58 -18.63 -21.78 -21.18
N GLU A 59 -18.29 -20.67 -21.81
CA GLU A 59 -18.85 -19.35 -21.50
C GLU A 59 -20.36 -19.34 -21.76
N TYR A 60 -20.80 -19.88 -22.89
CA TYR A 60 -22.22 -20.05 -23.19
C TYR A 60 -22.95 -20.88 -22.11
N CYS A 61 -22.37 -22.01 -21.69
CA CYS A 61 -22.95 -22.78 -20.60
C CYS A 61 -23.03 -22.00 -19.28
N PHE A 62 -22.02 -21.18 -18.98
CA PHE A 62 -22.01 -20.35 -17.78
C PHE A 62 -23.12 -19.29 -17.81
N VAL A 63 -23.30 -18.60 -18.94
CA VAL A 63 -24.32 -17.56 -19.11
C VAL A 63 -25.74 -18.13 -19.11
N MET A 64 -25.94 -19.27 -19.77
CA MET A 64 -27.27 -19.86 -19.97
C MET A 64 -27.73 -20.75 -18.83
N THR A 65 -26.80 -21.18 -17.95
CA THR A 65 -27.18 -21.95 -16.76
C THR A 65 -27.82 -21.01 -15.74
N ASP A 66 -29.09 -21.26 -15.44
CA ASP A 66 -29.80 -20.63 -14.34
C ASP A 66 -30.24 -21.66 -13.30
N GLY A 67 -30.89 -21.21 -12.23
CA GLY A 67 -31.36 -22.10 -11.16
C GLY A 67 -32.38 -23.17 -11.59
N LYS A 68 -32.81 -23.21 -12.87
CA LYS A 68 -33.81 -24.13 -13.41
C LYS A 68 -33.33 -24.90 -14.64
N GLN A 69 -32.44 -24.35 -15.47
CA GLN A 69 -31.94 -24.95 -16.71
C GLN A 69 -30.42 -25.07 -16.68
N TYR A 70 -29.91 -26.30 -16.83
CA TYR A 70 -28.48 -26.60 -16.79
C TYR A 70 -27.96 -26.92 -18.19
N PHE A 71 -26.84 -26.29 -18.58
CA PHE A 71 -26.18 -26.52 -19.86
C PHE A 71 -24.85 -27.24 -19.69
N LYS A 72 -24.52 -28.14 -20.64
CA LYS A 72 -23.24 -28.84 -20.70
C LYS A 72 -22.62 -28.63 -22.08
N SER A 73 -21.31 -28.39 -22.11
CA SER A 73 -20.52 -28.38 -23.34
C SER A 73 -19.69 -29.65 -23.50
N MET A 74 -19.51 -30.14 -24.72
CA MET A 74 -18.56 -31.21 -25.05
C MET A 74 -18.05 -31.14 -26.49
N PRO A 75 -16.97 -31.85 -26.85
CA PRO A 75 -16.51 -31.92 -28.24
C PRO A 75 -17.57 -32.50 -29.18
N THR A 76 -17.72 -31.92 -30.38
CA THR A 76 -18.69 -32.40 -31.39
C THR A 76 -18.46 -33.85 -31.79
N ALA A 77 -17.20 -34.29 -31.82
CA ALA A 77 -16.84 -35.68 -32.09
C ALA A 77 -17.34 -36.66 -31.01
N GLU A 78 -17.37 -36.23 -29.74
CA GLU A 78 -17.88 -37.07 -28.65
C GLU A 78 -19.41 -37.11 -28.67
N LEU A 79 -20.07 -35.96 -28.84
CA LEU A 79 -21.52 -35.88 -28.97
C LEU A 79 -22.03 -36.75 -30.13
N HIS A 80 -21.35 -36.69 -31.29
CA HIS A 80 -21.67 -37.51 -32.45
C HIS A 80 -21.59 -39.02 -32.16
N ARG A 81 -20.50 -39.46 -31.52
CA ARG A 81 -20.29 -40.85 -31.13
C ARG A 81 -21.37 -41.32 -30.16
N ASP A 82 -21.69 -40.50 -29.17
CA ASP A 82 -22.64 -40.84 -28.13
C ASP A 82 -24.06 -40.97 -28.73
N LEU A 83 -24.46 -40.06 -29.63
CA LEU A 83 -25.75 -40.14 -30.34
C LEU A 83 -25.85 -41.39 -31.24
N LYS A 84 -24.80 -41.72 -32.01
CA LYS A 84 -24.77 -42.96 -32.81
C LYS A 84 -24.87 -44.21 -31.94
N THR A 85 -24.20 -44.22 -30.79
CA THR A 85 -24.25 -45.35 -29.85
C THR A 85 -25.66 -45.54 -29.30
N VAL A 86 -26.37 -44.47 -28.98
CA VAL A 86 -27.77 -44.53 -28.53
C VAL A 86 -28.68 -45.08 -29.62
N MET A 87 -28.50 -44.62 -30.86
CA MET A 87 -29.23 -45.10 -32.04
C MET A 87 -29.01 -46.60 -32.29
N ASP A 88 -27.75 -47.05 -32.32
CA ASP A 88 -27.36 -48.42 -32.66
C ASP A 88 -27.72 -49.44 -31.56
N SER A 89 -27.70 -49.03 -30.30
CA SER A 89 -27.94 -49.92 -29.16
C SER A 89 -29.41 -50.16 -28.84
N GLY A 90 -30.33 -49.41 -29.47
CA GLY A 90 -31.76 -49.48 -29.16
C GLY A 90 -32.10 -49.10 -27.71
N LEU A 91 -31.16 -48.46 -26.98
CA LEU A 91 -31.28 -48.13 -25.55
C LEU A 91 -32.31 -47.05 -25.22
N HIS A 92 -33.03 -46.53 -26.21
CA HIS A 92 -34.14 -45.58 -26.04
C HIS A 92 -35.19 -46.07 -25.02
N ASN A 93 -35.33 -47.39 -24.82
CA ASN A 93 -36.23 -47.98 -23.82
C ASN A 93 -35.61 -48.19 -22.42
N ALA A 94 -34.28 -48.06 -22.27
CA ALA A 94 -33.55 -48.24 -21.00
C ALA A 94 -33.29 -46.91 -20.24
N ILE A 95 -33.79 -45.79 -20.79
CA ILE A 95 -33.58 -44.43 -20.29
C ILE A 95 -33.93 -44.27 -18.81
N ASN A 96 -34.94 -44.99 -18.30
CA ASN A 96 -35.32 -44.93 -16.89
C ASN A 96 -34.22 -45.39 -15.92
N LYS A 97 -33.36 -46.35 -16.32
CA LYS A 97 -32.25 -46.83 -15.48
C LYS A 97 -31.02 -45.93 -15.59
N VAL A 98 -30.86 -45.27 -16.74
CA VAL A 98 -29.84 -44.23 -16.96
C VAL A 98 -30.20 -42.97 -16.18
N LEU A 99 -31.48 -42.63 -16.03
CA LEU A 99 -31.94 -41.46 -15.26
C LEU A 99 -31.52 -41.55 -13.79
N ASP A 100 -31.67 -42.72 -13.15
CA ASP A 100 -31.26 -42.96 -11.75
C ASP A 100 -29.73 -42.84 -11.58
N LEU A 101 -28.95 -43.42 -12.50
CA LEU A 101 -27.49 -43.28 -12.52
C LEU A 101 -27.05 -41.83 -12.78
N THR A 102 -27.78 -41.11 -13.63
CA THR A 102 -27.54 -39.70 -13.94
C THR A 102 -27.89 -38.81 -12.75
N GLN A 103 -28.94 -39.13 -12.00
CA GLN A 103 -29.33 -38.40 -10.79
C GLN A 103 -28.34 -38.63 -9.65
N ALA A 104 -27.86 -39.86 -9.46
CA ALA A 104 -26.77 -40.16 -8.52
C ALA A 104 -25.44 -39.49 -8.93
N ALA A 105 -25.10 -39.49 -10.22
CA ALA A 105 -23.94 -38.78 -10.75
C ALA A 105 -24.09 -37.26 -10.59
N LYS A 106 -25.30 -36.71 -10.79
CA LYS A 106 -25.60 -35.30 -10.57
C LYS A 106 -25.39 -34.90 -9.11
N GLN A 107 -25.86 -35.69 -8.16
CA GLN A 107 -25.63 -35.47 -6.73
C GLN A 107 -24.13 -35.54 -6.35
N LEU A 108 -23.39 -36.48 -6.94
CA LEU A 108 -21.95 -36.61 -6.70
C LEU A 108 -21.17 -35.43 -7.30
N ILE A 109 -21.55 -34.96 -8.49
CA ILE A 109 -20.97 -33.79 -9.15
C ILE A 109 -21.33 -32.51 -8.37
N GLU A 110 -22.58 -32.32 -7.96
CA GLU A 110 -23.01 -31.19 -7.13
C GLU A 110 -22.26 -31.15 -5.79
N LYS A 111 -22.08 -32.32 -5.15
CA LYS A 111 -21.29 -32.45 -3.93
C LYS A 111 -19.82 -32.10 -4.17
N ASN A 112 -19.20 -32.67 -5.20
CA ASN A 112 -17.79 -32.40 -5.53
C ASN A 112 -17.56 -30.95 -5.97
N GLN A 113 -18.51 -30.33 -6.67
CA GLN A 113 -18.45 -28.91 -7.06
C GLN A 113 -18.65 -28.00 -5.85
N THR A 114 -19.57 -28.33 -4.94
CA THR A 114 -19.74 -27.59 -3.68
C THR A 114 -18.49 -27.70 -2.82
N GLU A 115 -17.88 -28.88 -2.73
CA GLU A 115 -16.59 -29.09 -2.08
C GLU A 115 -15.48 -28.29 -2.78
N GLU A 116 -15.37 -28.33 -4.11
CA GLU A 116 -14.34 -27.59 -4.87
C GLU A 116 -14.52 -26.06 -4.76
N ILE A 117 -15.75 -25.55 -4.79
CA ILE A 117 -16.07 -24.13 -4.58
C ILE A 117 -15.77 -23.73 -3.14
N ASN A 118 -16.14 -24.54 -2.15
CA ASN A 118 -15.83 -24.29 -0.75
C ASN A 118 -14.31 -24.32 -0.51
N LEU A 119 -13.58 -25.26 -1.12
CA LEU A 119 -12.13 -25.33 -1.10
C LEU A 119 -11.50 -24.11 -1.76
N LYS A 120 -11.95 -23.68 -2.95
CA LYS A 120 -11.44 -22.48 -3.63
C LYS A 120 -11.72 -21.21 -2.83
N THR A 121 -12.91 -21.09 -2.25
CA THR A 121 -13.30 -19.97 -1.40
C THR A 121 -12.47 -19.94 -0.11
N THR A 122 -12.28 -21.10 0.54
CA THR A 122 -11.44 -21.23 1.74
C THR A 122 -9.97 -20.90 1.44
N VAL A 123 -9.43 -21.39 0.31
CA VAL A 123 -8.06 -21.10 -0.13
C VAL A 123 -7.89 -19.63 -0.52
N MET A 124 -8.88 -19.02 -1.19
CA MET A 124 -8.86 -17.60 -1.55
C MET A 124 -8.95 -16.71 -0.31
N ASN A 125 -9.80 -17.05 0.66
CA ASN A 125 -9.92 -16.34 1.93
C ASN A 125 -8.63 -16.47 2.75
N GLN A 126 -8.02 -17.65 2.79
CA GLN A 126 -6.74 -17.84 3.47
C GLN A 126 -5.61 -17.01 2.83
N LYS A 127 -5.52 -17.00 1.49
CA LYS A 127 -4.53 -16.17 0.78
C LYS A 127 -4.75 -14.67 1.01
N ASN A 128 -6.01 -14.22 1.08
CA ASN A 128 -6.31 -12.82 1.37
C ASN A 128 -5.94 -12.46 2.81
N LEU A 129 -6.23 -13.33 3.78
CA LEU A 129 -5.79 -13.18 5.17
C LEU A 129 -4.25 -13.10 5.26
N ASP A 130 -3.52 -14.03 4.63
CA ASP A 130 -2.06 -14.05 4.66
C ASP A 130 -1.47 -12.77 4.05
N PHE A 131 -2.02 -12.34 2.90
CA PHE A 131 -1.62 -11.10 2.25
C PHE A 131 -1.83 -9.86 3.13
N LEU A 132 -3.00 -9.75 3.76
CA LEU A 132 -3.31 -8.63 4.65
C LEU A 132 -2.47 -8.67 5.93
N ALA A 133 -2.21 -9.86 6.48
CA ALA A 133 -1.33 -10.06 7.63
C ALA A 133 0.10 -9.60 7.32
N ASP A 134 0.63 -9.95 6.15
CA ASP A 134 1.93 -9.47 5.68
C ASP A 134 1.93 -7.95 5.46
N GLN A 135 0.89 -7.38 4.86
CA GLN A 135 0.79 -5.92 4.71
C GLN A 135 0.82 -5.21 6.07
N ILE A 136 0.07 -5.68 7.07
CA ILE A 136 0.08 -5.14 8.44
C ILE A 136 1.48 -5.24 9.05
N LYS A 137 2.13 -6.40 8.91
CA LYS A 137 3.48 -6.64 9.41
C LYS A 137 4.49 -5.69 8.78
N TYR A 138 4.54 -5.60 7.46
CA TYR A 138 5.53 -4.80 6.72
C TYR A 138 5.24 -3.29 6.74
N THR A 139 4.01 -2.88 7.05
CA THR A 139 3.68 -1.48 7.38
C THR A 139 4.04 -1.11 8.82
N GLY A 140 4.55 -2.06 9.62
CA GLY A 140 5.16 -1.79 10.93
C GLY A 140 4.23 -1.97 12.12
N PHE A 141 3.05 -2.55 11.94
CA PHE A 141 2.11 -2.88 13.03
C PHE A 141 2.35 -4.28 13.62
N GLY A 142 3.29 -5.05 13.06
CA GLY A 142 3.67 -6.36 13.56
C GLY A 142 2.60 -7.44 13.33
N GLU A 143 2.64 -8.49 14.14
CA GLU A 143 1.79 -9.70 13.97
C GLU A 143 0.65 -9.77 14.99
N ALA A 144 0.64 -8.90 16.00
CA ALA A 144 -0.33 -8.93 17.09
C ALA A 144 -1.79 -8.72 16.64
N LEU A 145 -1.99 -8.09 15.49
CA LEU A 145 -3.32 -7.80 14.93
C LEU A 145 -3.89 -8.97 14.10
N GLN A 146 -3.13 -10.03 13.83
CA GLN A 146 -3.59 -11.15 12.99
C GLN A 146 -4.87 -11.84 13.52
N PRO A 147 -5.04 -12.09 14.83
CA PRO A 147 -6.27 -12.68 15.34
C PRO A 147 -7.49 -11.78 15.10
N ALA A 148 -7.35 -10.48 15.35
CA ALA A 148 -8.42 -9.50 15.14
C ALA A 148 -8.77 -9.37 13.65
N LEU A 149 -7.76 -9.37 12.76
CA LEU A 149 -7.97 -9.37 11.32
C LEU A 149 -8.76 -10.60 10.88
N LYS A 150 -8.36 -11.79 11.32
CA LYS A 150 -9.05 -13.03 10.99
C LYS A 150 -10.52 -12.99 11.44
N GLU A 151 -10.77 -12.56 12.68
CA GLU A 151 -12.13 -12.44 13.21
C GLU A 151 -12.99 -11.48 12.38
N GLN A 152 -12.45 -10.33 11.96
CA GLN A 152 -13.19 -9.36 11.14
C GLN A 152 -13.47 -9.88 9.73
N LEU A 153 -12.53 -10.59 9.11
CA LEU A 153 -12.75 -11.23 7.82
C LEU A 153 -13.83 -12.33 7.88
N GLU A 154 -13.89 -13.09 8.99
CA GLU A 154 -14.92 -14.11 9.22
C GLU A 154 -16.32 -13.52 9.42
N LYS A 155 -16.43 -12.31 10.01
CA LYS A 155 -17.71 -11.60 10.14
C LYS A 155 -18.30 -11.17 8.79
N GLY A 156 -17.45 -10.94 7.78
CA GLY A 156 -17.90 -10.64 6.42
C GLY A 156 -18.47 -9.25 6.20
N GLU A 157 -18.21 -8.30 7.10
CA GLU A 157 -18.64 -6.90 6.97
C GLU A 157 -17.95 -6.21 5.78
N LYS A 158 -18.66 -5.36 5.02
CA LYS A 158 -18.08 -4.71 3.83
C LYS A 158 -16.86 -3.83 4.14
N GLU A 159 -16.84 -3.20 5.30
CA GLU A 159 -15.80 -2.29 5.76
C GLU A 159 -15.63 -2.48 7.26
N PHE A 160 -14.39 -2.47 7.74
CA PHE A 160 -14.10 -2.55 9.18
C PHE A 160 -12.79 -1.85 9.52
N MET A 161 -12.60 -1.60 10.82
CA MET A 161 -11.39 -1.00 11.37
C MET A 161 -10.76 -1.86 12.45
N ILE A 162 -9.43 -1.82 12.53
CA ILE A 162 -8.65 -2.41 13.63
C ILE A 162 -7.82 -1.32 14.28
N SER A 163 -8.03 -1.08 15.58
CA SER A 163 -7.23 -0.13 16.35
C SER A 163 -5.92 -0.74 16.82
N HIS A 164 -4.89 0.09 16.89
CA HIS A 164 -3.57 -0.25 17.41
C HIS A 164 -2.99 0.93 18.21
N GLU A 165 -2.14 0.65 19.19
CA GLU A 165 -1.45 1.66 19.97
C GLU A 165 0.04 1.30 20.11
N ALA A 166 0.90 2.29 19.93
CA ALA A 166 2.34 2.16 20.14
C ALA A 166 2.88 3.32 20.98
N ASN A 167 3.71 2.99 21.97
CA ASN A 167 4.44 3.97 22.76
C ASN A 167 5.79 4.24 22.11
N PHE A 168 6.08 5.51 21.85
CA PHE A 168 7.37 5.98 21.37
C PHE A 168 7.94 7.04 22.31
N GLU A 169 9.25 7.22 22.26
CA GLU A 169 9.86 8.42 22.84
C GLU A 169 9.30 9.65 22.12
N GLY A 170 8.62 10.53 22.88
CA GLY A 170 7.93 11.71 22.37
C GLY A 170 6.40 11.65 22.42
N GLY A 171 5.79 10.46 22.56
CA GLY A 171 4.34 10.35 22.72
C GLY A 171 3.76 8.98 22.40
N ILE A 172 2.43 8.90 22.50
CA ILE A 172 1.64 7.70 22.20
C ILE A 172 1.03 7.86 20.81
N LEU A 173 1.28 6.90 19.93
CA LEU A 173 0.67 6.84 18.60
C LEU A 173 -0.48 5.84 18.61
N LYS A 174 -1.71 6.35 18.49
CA LYS A 174 -2.89 5.55 18.21
C LYS A 174 -3.09 5.45 16.70
N SER A 175 -3.48 4.28 16.21
CA SER A 175 -3.72 4.04 14.80
C SER A 175 -5.03 3.31 14.57
N GLU A 176 -5.75 3.66 13.52
CA GLU A 176 -6.96 2.98 13.06
C GLU A 176 -6.73 2.50 11.63
N LEU A 177 -6.59 1.18 11.45
CA LEU A 177 -6.32 0.55 10.17
C LEU A 177 -7.67 0.26 9.48
N ASN A 178 -7.88 0.81 8.28
CA ASN A 178 -9.13 0.72 7.52
C ASN A 178 -9.06 -0.36 6.44
N PHE A 179 -9.99 -1.31 6.51
CA PHE A 179 -10.12 -2.40 5.55
C PHE A 179 -11.47 -2.33 4.85
N LYS A 180 -11.49 -2.71 3.56
CA LYS A 180 -12.71 -2.76 2.76
C LYS A 180 -12.69 -3.94 1.81
N LYS A 181 -13.85 -4.59 1.67
CA LYS A 181 -14.13 -5.60 0.67
C LYS A 181 -14.30 -4.96 -0.71
N SER A 182 -13.75 -5.57 -1.75
CA SER A 182 -13.98 -5.16 -3.13
C SER A 182 -15.46 -5.28 -3.52
N ASP A 183 -15.94 -4.35 -4.34
CA ASP A 183 -17.27 -4.45 -4.95
C ASP A 183 -17.30 -5.47 -6.11
N GLN A 184 -16.12 -5.90 -6.58
CA GLN A 184 -15.94 -6.78 -7.74
C GLN A 184 -15.48 -8.19 -7.37
N SER A 185 -15.07 -8.43 -6.11
CA SER A 185 -14.57 -9.72 -5.65
C SER A 185 -14.72 -9.89 -4.15
N ASP A 186 -14.53 -11.12 -3.65
CA ASP A 186 -14.59 -11.40 -2.22
C ASP A 186 -13.34 -10.97 -1.42
N LEU A 187 -12.38 -10.32 -2.08
CA LEU A 187 -11.11 -9.90 -1.47
C LEU A 187 -11.26 -8.61 -0.66
N TYR A 188 -10.59 -8.57 0.48
CA TYR A 188 -10.41 -7.37 1.28
C TYR A 188 -9.08 -6.70 0.99
N PHE A 189 -9.05 -5.38 1.19
CA PHE A 189 -7.89 -4.53 0.97
C PHE A 189 -7.66 -3.64 2.20
N PHE A 190 -6.41 -3.54 2.63
CA PHE A 190 -5.96 -2.53 3.58
C PHE A 190 -5.75 -1.21 2.84
N ASN A 191 -6.69 -0.27 2.99
CA ASN A 191 -6.76 0.93 2.14
C ASN A 191 -6.05 2.14 2.73
N SER A 192 -6.07 2.27 4.05
CA SER A 192 -5.45 3.39 4.76
C SER A 192 -5.34 3.11 6.24
N TYR A 193 -4.52 3.88 6.94
CA TYR A 193 -4.62 3.98 8.39
C TYR A 193 -4.60 5.45 8.83
N LYS A 194 -5.43 5.77 9.82
CA LYS A 194 -5.39 7.07 10.51
C LYS A 194 -4.39 6.96 11.66
N ALA A 195 -3.37 7.81 11.66
CA ALA A 195 -2.39 7.90 12.74
C ALA A 195 -2.68 9.14 13.58
N MET A 196 -2.71 8.99 14.90
CA MET A 196 -3.03 10.03 15.88
C MET A 196 -1.94 10.05 16.94
N LEU A 197 -1.11 11.10 16.93
CA LEU A 197 -0.01 11.28 17.85
C LEU A 197 -0.45 12.16 19.02
N HIS A 198 -0.47 11.58 20.22
CA HIS A 198 -0.70 12.29 21.46
C HIS A 198 0.64 12.55 22.16
N LYS A 199 0.96 13.81 22.36
CA LYS A 199 2.18 14.24 23.07
C LYS A 199 1.86 14.62 24.50
N GLU A 200 2.79 14.32 25.40
CA GLU A 200 2.64 14.70 26.81
C GLU A 200 2.57 16.23 26.95
N GLY A 201 1.55 16.71 27.68
CA GLY A 201 1.33 18.13 27.89
C GLY A 201 0.63 18.87 26.73
N GLU A 202 0.32 18.21 25.62
CA GLU A 202 -0.47 18.80 24.53
C GLU A 202 -1.95 18.36 24.60
N PRO A 203 -2.91 19.32 24.59
CA PRO A 203 -4.33 18.99 24.75
C PRO A 203 -4.95 18.35 23.50
N HIS A 204 -4.29 18.45 22.34
CA HIS A 204 -4.79 17.97 21.06
C HIS A 204 -3.80 17.02 20.42
N SER A 205 -4.31 15.92 19.88
CA SER A 205 -3.50 14.99 19.10
C SER A 205 -3.33 15.51 17.68
N LEU A 206 -2.13 15.36 17.12
CA LEU A 206 -1.92 15.56 15.68
C LEU A 206 -2.38 14.31 14.95
N GLU A 207 -3.14 14.48 13.87
CA GLU A 207 -3.66 13.36 13.09
C GLU A 207 -3.37 13.48 11.60
N GLN A 208 -3.13 12.34 10.96
CA GLN A 208 -2.91 12.22 9.51
C GLN A 208 -3.40 10.85 9.05
N ILE A 209 -4.12 10.83 7.92
CA ILE A 209 -4.51 9.59 7.23
C ILE A 209 -3.44 9.28 6.19
N PHE A 210 -2.88 8.07 6.27
CA PHE A 210 -1.95 7.52 5.31
C PHE A 210 -2.63 6.45 4.48
N TYR A 211 -2.68 6.63 3.16
CA TYR A 211 -3.22 5.64 2.25
C TYR A 211 -2.23 4.51 2.02
N VAL A 212 -2.77 3.30 1.86
CA VAL A 212 -2.02 2.08 1.59
C VAL A 212 -2.45 1.55 0.23
N GLY A 213 -1.46 1.26 -0.61
CA GLY A 213 -1.65 0.72 -1.94
C GLY A 213 -0.45 -0.08 -2.39
N LYS A 214 -0.26 -0.19 -3.71
CA LYS A 214 0.91 -0.88 -4.28
C LYS A 214 2.20 -0.11 -4.03
N GLU A 215 2.15 1.21 -4.16
CA GLU A 215 3.30 2.12 -4.08
C GLU A 215 2.99 3.27 -3.10
N ASN A 216 4.02 4.05 -2.76
CA ASN A 216 3.88 5.27 -1.93
C ASN A 216 3.40 5.04 -0.48
N ASN A 217 3.62 3.83 0.05
CA ASN A 217 3.19 3.49 1.42
C ASN A 217 4.12 4.10 2.48
N TYR A 218 3.52 4.50 3.60
CA TYR A 218 4.25 4.92 4.81
C TYR A 218 4.06 3.87 5.90
N THR A 219 5.13 3.51 6.58
CA THR A 219 5.08 2.64 7.77
C THR A 219 4.61 3.43 9.00
N MET A 220 4.13 2.73 10.03
CA MET A 220 3.73 3.32 11.30
C MET A 220 4.85 4.20 11.91
N LYS A 221 6.12 3.76 11.82
CA LYS A 221 7.25 4.55 12.34
C LYS A 221 7.53 5.80 11.51
N GLU A 222 7.40 5.72 10.18
CA GLU A 222 7.51 6.90 9.31
C GLU A 222 6.38 7.90 9.57
N ALA A 223 5.14 7.42 9.77
CA ALA A 223 4.00 8.24 10.15
C ALA A 223 4.22 8.96 11.48
N PHE A 224 4.72 8.25 12.50
CA PHE A 224 5.14 8.85 13.77
C PHE A 224 6.18 9.95 13.55
N ASN A 225 7.23 9.67 12.76
CA ASN A 225 8.30 10.62 12.51
C ASN A 225 7.78 11.87 11.77
N LEU A 226 6.85 11.71 10.81
CA LEU A 226 6.19 12.81 10.12
C LEU A 226 5.33 13.68 11.05
N LEU A 227 4.55 13.07 11.94
CA LEU A 227 3.74 13.77 12.95
C LEU A 227 4.60 14.46 14.03
N GLU A 228 5.79 13.93 14.32
CA GLU A 228 6.83 14.60 15.09
C GLU A 228 7.47 15.81 14.35
N GLY A 229 7.08 16.06 13.11
CA GLY A 229 7.59 17.16 12.29
C GLY A 229 8.95 16.90 11.66
N ARG A 230 9.38 15.63 11.61
CA ARG A 230 10.59 15.20 10.90
C ARG A 230 10.28 14.87 9.45
N SER A 231 11.33 14.67 8.67
CA SER A 231 11.22 14.33 7.25
C SER A 231 11.60 12.87 7.00
N VAL A 232 10.92 12.22 6.06
CA VAL A 232 11.20 10.85 5.62
C VAL A 232 11.56 10.83 4.13
N ASN A 233 12.55 10.05 3.75
CA ASN A 233 12.97 9.87 2.36
C ASN A 233 12.28 8.64 1.76
N LYS A 234 11.66 8.80 0.60
CA LYS A 234 10.90 7.76 -0.08
C LYS A 234 11.24 7.73 -1.55
N ASP A 235 11.27 6.52 -2.10
CA ASP A 235 11.08 6.30 -3.53
C ASP A 235 9.57 6.27 -3.78
N LEU A 236 9.11 7.22 -4.58
CA LEU A 236 7.70 7.50 -4.83
C LEU A 236 7.40 7.32 -6.31
N VAL A 237 6.13 7.08 -6.64
CA VAL A 237 5.63 6.97 -8.01
C VAL A 237 4.62 8.08 -8.26
N ASN A 238 4.80 8.85 -9.34
CA ASN A 238 3.87 9.91 -9.71
C ASN A 238 2.62 9.35 -10.44
N LYS A 239 1.68 10.24 -10.81
CA LYS A 239 0.44 9.82 -11.51
C LYS A 239 0.69 9.22 -12.90
N GLN A 240 1.86 9.47 -13.48
CA GLN A 240 2.30 8.95 -14.77
C GLN A 240 3.01 7.59 -14.65
N GLY A 241 3.20 7.08 -13.42
CA GLY A 241 3.90 5.82 -13.16
C GLY A 241 5.41 5.97 -13.09
N GLU A 242 5.95 7.19 -13.09
CA GLU A 242 7.39 7.42 -13.03
C GLU A 242 7.87 7.44 -11.57
N GLY A 243 8.92 6.66 -11.31
CA GLY A 243 9.59 6.62 -10.01
C GLY A 243 10.47 7.85 -9.79
N TYR A 244 10.45 8.41 -8.58
CA TYR A 244 11.30 9.51 -8.15
C TYR A 244 11.62 9.43 -6.66
N ASN A 245 12.82 9.85 -6.26
CA ASN A 245 13.18 9.96 -4.85
C ASN A 245 12.85 11.37 -4.31
N ALA A 246 12.26 11.44 -3.12
CA ALA A 246 12.00 12.70 -2.43
C ALA A 246 12.05 12.55 -0.92
N TRP A 247 12.44 13.63 -0.25
CA TRP A 247 12.13 13.82 1.17
C TRP A 247 10.74 14.40 1.34
N VAL A 248 9.97 13.89 2.29
CA VAL A 248 8.59 14.27 2.58
C VAL A 248 8.50 14.76 4.02
N SER A 249 7.76 15.84 4.23
CA SER A 249 7.45 16.42 5.55
C SER A 249 6.01 16.93 5.59
N LEU A 250 5.42 17.05 6.77
CA LEU A 250 4.09 17.64 6.94
C LEU A 250 4.21 19.16 7.12
N ASN A 251 3.35 19.90 6.43
CA ASN A 251 3.16 21.33 6.67
C ASN A 251 1.97 21.52 7.61
N PHE A 252 2.26 21.69 8.90
CA PHE A 252 1.24 21.87 9.95
C PHE A 252 0.44 23.18 9.86
N LYS A 253 0.79 24.08 8.93
CA LYS A 253 0.07 25.35 8.73
C LYS A 253 -1.02 25.25 7.67
N ASP A 254 -0.95 24.25 6.80
CA ASP A 254 -1.86 24.08 5.67
C ASP A 254 -2.50 22.69 5.71
N ALA A 255 -3.83 22.66 5.79
CA ALA A 255 -4.62 21.44 5.70
C ALA A 255 -5.23 21.27 4.30
N GLU A 256 -5.35 20.03 3.86
CA GLU A 256 -6.07 19.61 2.68
C GLU A 256 -7.58 19.47 2.97
N ALA A 257 -8.40 19.34 1.92
CA ALA A 257 -9.85 19.28 2.06
C ALA A 257 -10.36 18.07 2.89
N ASN A 258 -9.57 17.01 2.99
CA ASN A 258 -9.87 15.82 3.80
C ASN A 258 -9.38 15.94 5.26
N GLY A 259 -8.83 17.09 5.66
CA GLY A 259 -8.30 17.33 7.00
C GLY A 259 -6.84 16.94 7.20
N ASN A 260 -6.19 16.29 6.22
CA ASN A 260 -4.76 15.98 6.31
C ASN A 260 -3.90 17.23 6.24
N PHE A 261 -2.75 17.22 6.90
CA PHE A 261 -1.69 18.19 6.66
C PHE A 261 -1.12 18.00 5.25
N LYS A 262 -0.87 19.12 4.57
CA LYS A 262 -0.25 19.11 3.24
C LYS A 262 1.17 18.54 3.32
N MET A 263 1.47 17.57 2.46
CA MET A 263 2.82 17.03 2.33
C MET A 263 3.71 17.94 1.48
N THR A 264 4.89 18.28 1.99
CA THR A 264 5.94 19.00 1.25
C THR A 264 6.98 18.02 0.76
N HIS A 265 7.25 18.04 -0.54
CA HIS A 265 8.20 17.14 -1.20
C HIS A 265 9.46 17.92 -1.61
N TYR A 266 10.62 17.48 -1.11
CA TYR A 266 11.93 17.94 -1.54
C TYR A 266 12.49 16.89 -2.50
N HIS A 267 12.19 17.05 -3.79
CA HIS A 267 12.67 16.16 -4.85
C HIS A 267 14.20 16.13 -4.92
N GLN A 268 14.77 15.12 -5.57
CA GLN A 268 16.22 14.99 -5.79
C GLN A 268 16.90 16.28 -6.32
N ASN A 269 16.21 17.04 -7.19
CA ASN A 269 16.71 18.30 -7.75
C ASN A 269 16.68 19.48 -6.75
N TYR A 270 16.06 19.31 -5.58
CA TYR A 270 16.08 20.31 -4.50
C TYR A 270 17.51 20.53 -3.98
N GLY A 271 18.40 19.54 -4.12
CA GLY A 271 19.82 19.65 -3.77
C GLY A 271 20.12 19.46 -2.29
N TYR A 272 19.24 18.78 -1.54
CA TYR A 272 19.61 18.26 -0.22
C TYR A 272 20.38 16.95 -0.37
N ASN A 273 21.61 16.92 0.11
CA ASN A 273 22.42 15.70 0.21
C ASN A 273 22.68 15.41 1.69
N LEU A 274 22.08 14.32 2.19
CA LEU A 274 22.19 13.90 3.59
C LEU A 274 23.64 13.53 3.94
N GLU A 275 24.29 12.74 3.11
CA GLU A 275 25.65 12.24 3.35
C GLU A 275 26.65 13.40 3.41
N ALA A 276 26.63 14.29 2.42
CA ALA A 276 27.46 15.49 2.41
C ALA A 276 27.13 16.45 3.56
N SER A 277 25.93 16.38 4.14
CA SER A 277 25.57 17.15 5.33
C SER A 277 26.16 16.54 6.59
N LEU A 278 26.20 15.20 6.70
CA LEU A 278 26.78 14.48 7.84
C LEU A 278 28.32 14.59 7.89
N GLU A 279 28.98 14.56 6.73
CA GLU A 279 30.44 14.65 6.61
C GLU A 279 31.03 15.95 7.20
N LYS A 280 30.19 16.98 7.40
CA LYS A 280 30.59 18.25 8.01
C LYS A 280 30.83 18.18 9.52
N HIS A 281 30.48 17.06 10.18
CA HIS A 281 30.40 16.96 11.63
C HIS A 281 31.34 15.92 12.26
N SER A 282 32.40 15.46 11.58
CA SER A 282 33.39 14.52 12.16
C SER A 282 32.76 13.32 12.90
N ILE A 283 31.77 12.68 12.26
CA ILE A 283 31.01 11.56 12.79
C ILE A 283 31.78 10.26 12.52
N LYS A 284 32.12 9.50 13.58
CA LYS A 284 32.91 8.27 13.48
C LYS A 284 32.18 7.15 12.73
N GLU A 285 30.85 7.07 12.84
CA GLU A 285 30.06 6.04 12.15
C GLU A 285 30.16 6.15 10.63
N LEU A 286 30.56 7.29 10.07
CA LEU A 286 30.78 7.46 8.63
C LEU A 286 32.04 6.74 8.11
N GLU A 287 33.00 6.43 8.99
CA GLU A 287 34.28 5.81 8.63
C GLU A 287 34.13 4.30 8.35
N THR A 288 33.10 3.67 8.92
CA THR A 288 32.81 2.25 8.72
C THR A 288 31.65 2.09 7.75
N PRO A 289 31.81 1.43 6.58
CA PRO A 289 30.77 1.35 5.57
C PRO A 289 29.41 0.85 6.08
N LYS A 290 29.42 -0.18 6.94
CA LYS A 290 28.19 -0.74 7.52
C LYS A 290 27.48 0.25 8.46
N PHE A 291 28.22 0.92 9.34
CA PHE A 291 27.64 1.90 10.26
C PHE A 291 27.14 3.16 9.54
N LYS A 292 27.86 3.57 8.48
CA LYS A 292 27.43 4.65 7.59
C LYS A 292 26.10 4.31 6.92
N GLU A 293 25.98 3.12 6.35
CA GLU A 293 24.74 2.64 5.73
C GLU A 293 23.59 2.61 6.73
N ASP A 294 23.79 2.03 7.92
CA ASP A 294 22.77 1.92 8.95
C ASP A 294 22.31 3.31 9.46
N LEU A 295 23.26 4.24 9.66
CA LEU A 295 22.98 5.63 10.01
C LEU A 295 22.14 6.32 8.93
N ILE A 296 22.57 6.25 7.67
CA ILE A 296 21.86 6.87 6.54
C ILE A 296 20.45 6.29 6.42
N ASN A 297 20.30 4.97 6.51
CA ASN A 297 19.00 4.30 6.42
C ASN A 297 18.07 4.67 7.57
N SER A 298 18.59 4.80 8.80
CA SER A 298 17.81 5.26 9.95
C SER A 298 17.32 6.71 9.76
N LEU A 299 18.20 7.60 9.32
CA LEU A 299 17.87 9.01 9.07
C LEU A 299 16.90 9.20 7.89
N LYS A 300 17.02 8.38 6.83
CA LYS A 300 16.06 8.34 5.73
C LYS A 300 14.66 7.95 6.20
N LYS A 301 14.53 7.10 7.23
CA LYS A 301 13.23 6.78 7.85
C LYS A 301 12.71 7.89 8.77
N GLY A 302 13.43 9.00 8.91
CA GLY A 302 13.07 10.14 9.76
C GLY A 302 13.39 9.93 11.24
N ASN A 303 14.20 8.93 11.58
CA ASN A 303 14.61 8.71 12.97
C ASN A 303 15.62 9.76 13.43
N ILE A 304 15.71 9.93 14.75
CA ILE A 304 16.85 10.58 15.40
C ILE A 304 17.83 9.46 15.75
N GLN A 305 19.09 9.58 15.32
CA GLN A 305 20.09 8.54 15.50
C GLN A 305 21.23 9.01 16.39
N SER A 306 21.64 8.17 17.34
CA SER A 306 22.85 8.42 18.13
C SER A 306 24.09 8.24 17.26
N VAL A 307 25.05 9.15 17.41
CA VAL A 307 26.33 9.17 16.71
C VAL A 307 27.45 9.61 17.65
N THR A 308 28.69 9.27 17.28
CA THR A 308 29.91 9.67 17.99
C THR A 308 30.61 10.75 17.19
N VAL A 309 30.69 11.96 17.74
CA VAL A 309 31.31 13.12 17.10
C VAL A 309 32.60 13.47 17.80
N VAL A 310 33.65 13.77 17.04
CA VAL A 310 34.92 14.29 17.58
C VAL A 310 34.87 15.83 17.63
N VAL A 311 34.91 16.41 18.83
CA VAL A 311 34.97 17.85 19.06
C VAL A 311 36.22 18.18 19.86
N ASN A 312 37.12 19.00 19.31
CA ASN A 312 38.39 19.37 19.94
C ASN A 312 39.26 18.16 20.36
N GLY A 313 39.19 17.07 19.60
CA GLY A 313 39.92 15.82 19.90
C GLY A 313 39.23 14.90 20.92
N GLU A 314 38.10 15.32 21.50
CA GLU A 314 37.31 14.50 22.42
C GLU A 314 36.10 13.88 21.71
N GLU A 315 35.84 12.61 22.02
CA GLU A 315 34.66 11.91 21.55
C GLU A 315 33.44 12.29 22.40
N ARG A 316 32.36 12.70 21.73
CA ARG A 316 31.10 13.07 22.38
C ARG A 316 29.95 12.37 21.69
N LYS A 317 29.09 11.75 22.50
CA LYS A 317 27.82 11.21 22.03
C LYS A 317 26.87 12.35 21.70
N ARG A 318 26.26 12.27 20.51
CA ARG A 318 25.30 13.23 19.97
C ARG A 318 24.15 12.48 19.33
N PHE A 319 23.06 13.19 19.07
CA PHE A 319 21.96 12.69 18.27
C PHE A 319 21.79 13.55 17.02
N VAL A 320 21.44 12.94 15.90
CA VAL A 320 21.32 13.62 14.61
C VAL A 320 19.99 13.27 13.94
N GLU A 321 19.39 14.25 13.25
CA GLU A 321 18.26 14.04 12.35
C GLU A 321 18.44 14.78 11.02
N ALA A 322 17.81 14.28 9.97
CA ALA A 322 17.80 14.93 8.67
C ALA A 322 16.99 16.24 8.71
N ASN A 323 17.47 17.28 8.02
CA ASN A 323 16.76 18.55 7.89
C ASN A 323 16.73 19.05 6.44
N PRO A 324 15.93 18.38 5.56
CA PRO A 324 15.88 18.69 4.14
C PRO A 324 15.51 20.14 3.87
N GLN A 325 14.56 20.71 4.61
CA GLN A 325 14.10 22.10 4.43
C GLN A 325 15.27 23.09 4.37
N PHE A 326 16.25 22.96 5.27
CA PHE A 326 17.42 23.84 5.34
C PHE A 326 18.68 23.24 4.68
N LYS A 327 18.57 22.07 4.05
CA LYS A 327 19.68 21.33 3.44
C LYS A 327 20.82 21.04 4.43
N THR A 328 20.48 20.73 5.67
CA THR A 328 21.43 20.39 6.73
C THR A 328 20.98 19.13 7.47
N VAL A 329 21.73 18.76 8.51
CA VAL A 329 21.22 17.97 9.63
C VAL A 329 20.96 18.87 10.83
N LYS A 330 20.18 18.40 11.80
CA LYS A 330 20.13 19.00 13.15
C LYS A 330 20.84 18.05 14.11
N MET A 331 21.50 18.60 15.12
CA MET A 331 22.25 17.86 16.11
C MET A 331 21.78 18.22 17.52
N TYR A 332 21.75 17.23 18.40
CA TYR A 332 21.32 17.35 19.78
C TYR A 332 22.36 16.77 20.74
N ASP A 333 22.38 17.27 21.97
CA ASP A 333 23.19 16.72 23.05
C ASP A 333 22.50 15.51 23.71
N SER A 334 23.09 14.99 24.79
CA SER A 334 22.56 13.85 25.55
C SER A 334 21.21 14.11 26.23
N SER A 335 20.82 15.37 26.37
CA SER A 335 19.55 15.82 26.96
C SER A 335 18.53 16.21 25.89
N MET A 336 18.77 15.81 24.63
CA MET A 336 17.94 16.13 23.47
C MET A 336 17.75 17.64 23.23
N GLN A 337 18.67 18.46 23.75
CA GLN A 337 18.69 19.90 23.49
C GLN A 337 19.42 20.18 22.18
N ARG A 338 18.84 21.05 21.35
CA ARG A 338 19.39 21.38 20.04
C ARG A 338 20.71 22.14 20.18
N ILE A 339 21.73 21.66 19.49
CA ILE A 339 23.03 22.34 19.39
C ILE A 339 22.96 23.30 18.20
N ASN A 340 23.17 24.59 18.46
CA ASN A 340 23.22 25.61 17.41
C ASN A 340 24.68 25.87 17.01
N ASP A 341 25.07 25.48 15.79
CA ASP A 341 26.41 25.71 15.23
C ASP A 341 26.84 27.20 15.09
N ARG A 342 25.95 28.15 15.43
CA ARG A 342 26.30 29.57 15.48
C ARG A 342 27.09 29.91 16.75
N GLU A 343 26.77 29.31 17.89
CA GLU A 343 27.43 29.62 19.16
C GLU A 343 28.87 29.07 19.23
N SER A 344 29.15 27.97 18.53
CA SER A 344 30.50 27.40 18.43
C SER A 344 31.46 28.26 17.59
N LYS A 345 30.94 29.10 16.68
CA LYS A 345 31.75 30.10 15.95
C LYS A 345 32.03 31.34 16.79
N ASP A 346 31.10 31.75 17.65
CA ASP A 346 31.28 32.91 18.52
C ASP A 346 32.24 32.61 19.68
N GLN A 347 32.25 31.37 20.21
CA GLN A 347 33.28 30.93 21.17
C GLN A 347 34.69 30.88 20.56
N LYS A 348 34.84 30.46 19.28
CA LYS A 348 36.13 30.54 18.57
C LYS A 348 36.59 31.98 18.32
N LYS A 349 35.67 32.93 18.22
CA LYS A 349 36.00 34.37 18.10
C LYS A 349 36.42 34.97 19.44
N SER A 350 35.82 34.57 20.56
CA SER A 350 36.21 35.04 21.89
C SER A 350 37.57 34.48 22.34
N GLU A 351 37.91 33.24 21.99
CA GLU A 351 39.24 32.66 22.30
C GLU A 351 40.37 33.23 21.42
N SER A 352 40.04 33.69 20.20
CA SER A 352 41.03 34.33 19.32
C SER A 352 41.33 35.78 19.70
N GLN A 353 40.49 36.42 20.54
CA GLN A 353 40.71 37.79 21.04
C GLN A 353 41.36 37.82 22.44
N SER A 354 41.35 36.72 23.19
CA SER A 354 42.00 36.64 24.51
C SER A 354 43.49 36.27 24.47
N ALA A 355 44.02 35.83 23.32
CA ALA A 355 45.44 35.51 23.13
C ALA A 355 46.30 36.68 22.60
N GLY A 356 45.70 37.86 22.41
CA GLY A 356 46.31 38.98 21.68
C GLY A 356 46.52 40.28 22.45
N VAL A 357 46.64 40.27 23.79
CA VAL A 357 46.98 41.50 24.55
C VAL A 357 47.83 41.17 25.78
N SER A 358 49.16 41.08 25.62
CA SER A 358 50.11 41.43 26.69
C SER A 358 51.57 41.51 26.20
N LYS A 359 52.14 42.72 26.35
CA LYS A 359 53.50 43.25 26.04
C LYS A 359 53.50 44.09 24.76
N GLU A 360 53.63 45.41 24.79
CA GLU A 360 54.58 46.21 25.58
C GLU A 360 53.98 47.47 26.21
N VAL A 361 54.49 47.83 27.38
CA VAL A 361 54.29 49.11 28.07
C VAL A 361 55.64 49.85 28.12
N LYS A 362 55.55 51.18 27.93
CA LYS A 362 56.45 52.31 28.27
C LYS A 362 56.98 53.02 27.02
N LYS A 363 56.90 54.35 26.88
CA LYS A 363 56.95 55.37 27.95
C LYS A 363 56.54 56.76 27.42
N GLY A 364 55.76 57.47 28.26
CA GLY A 364 55.78 58.92 28.48
C GLY A 364 55.02 59.79 27.47
N GLN A 365 54.50 60.97 27.81
CA GLN A 365 54.24 61.67 29.08
C GLN A 365 53.45 62.92 28.66
N ASP A 366 52.46 63.34 29.47
CA ASP A 366 51.88 64.70 29.55
C ASP A 366 51.16 65.24 28.27
N THR A 367 50.04 65.97 28.29
CA THR A 367 49.47 66.90 29.29
C THR A 367 48.00 67.15 28.92
N GLU A 368 47.17 67.31 29.96
CA GLU A 368 46.03 68.23 30.16
C GLU A 368 45.27 68.85 28.97
N GLY A 369 43.93 68.83 29.09
CA GLY A 369 43.02 69.67 28.30
C GLY A 369 41.55 69.29 28.46
N GLU A 370 40.90 69.88 29.46
CA GLU A 370 39.46 69.81 29.80
C GLU A 370 38.50 70.31 28.70
N SER A 371 37.21 70.18 29.03
CA SER A 371 35.96 70.72 28.46
C SER A 371 35.20 69.78 27.51
N GLU A 372 34.05 69.24 27.92
CA GLU A 372 32.72 69.88 28.00
C GLU A 372 32.34 70.50 26.63
N GLU A 373 31.21 70.24 25.99
CA GLU A 373 29.85 70.06 26.50
C GLU A 373 28.93 69.59 25.35
N ALA A 374 27.82 68.95 25.75
CA ALA A 374 26.49 68.99 25.16
C ALA A 374 26.23 69.25 23.66
N GLY A 375 25.34 68.43 23.06
CA GLY A 375 24.43 68.96 22.03
C GLY A 375 23.78 67.98 21.04
N GLY A 376 22.78 67.22 21.50
CA GLY A 376 21.49 66.96 20.83
C GLY A 376 21.34 66.85 19.29
N LYS A 377 20.72 65.73 18.89
CA LYS A 377 19.58 65.62 17.95
C LYS A 377 19.79 66.00 16.47
N LYS A 378 19.72 65.01 15.56
CA LYS A 378 18.49 64.59 14.81
C LYS A 378 18.84 63.79 13.54
N LYS A 379 18.09 62.70 13.35
CA LYS A 379 17.86 62.00 12.08
C LYS A 379 17.38 62.97 10.99
N LYS A 380 17.88 62.80 9.76
CA LYS A 380 17.15 63.18 8.55
C LYS A 380 17.34 62.12 7.45
N GLN A 381 16.23 61.55 7.01
CA GLN A 381 16.10 60.70 5.82
C GLN A 381 16.55 61.45 4.56
N SER A 382 17.13 60.72 3.62
CA SER A 382 17.23 61.12 2.21
C SER A 382 16.80 59.95 1.33
N ARG A 383 15.66 60.13 0.67
CA ARG A 383 15.18 59.37 -0.48
C ARG A 383 15.69 60.10 -1.73
N ARG A 384 16.27 59.40 -2.70
CA ARG A 384 16.29 59.88 -4.10
C ARG A 384 16.24 58.71 -5.09
N GLN A 385 15.23 58.80 -5.95
CA GLN A 385 14.93 57.95 -7.10
C GLN A 385 15.72 58.37 -8.34
N GLY A 386 15.76 57.46 -9.32
CA GLY A 386 15.92 57.68 -10.77
C GLY A 386 16.35 56.33 -11.40
N ALA A 387 15.50 55.53 -12.08
CA ALA A 387 14.82 55.71 -13.38
C ALA A 387 15.84 56.05 -14.49
N SER A 388 15.86 55.48 -15.70
CA SER A 388 14.86 54.84 -16.58
C SER A 388 15.67 54.04 -17.64
N LEU A 389 15.19 53.06 -18.41
CA LEU A 389 14.07 52.99 -19.36
C LEU A 389 13.80 51.51 -19.66
#